data_AF-A0A8T2LGP2-F1
#
_entry.id   AF-A0A8T2LGP2-F1
#
_cell.length_a   1.000
_cell.length_b   1.000
_cell.length_c   1.000
_cell.angle_alpha   90.00
_cell.angle_beta   90.00
_cell.angle_gamma   90.00
#
_symmetry.space_group_name_H-M   'P 1'
#
loop_
_entity.id
_entity.type
_entity.pdbx_description
1 polymer ?
#
loop_
_entity_poly.entity_id
_entity_poly.type
_entity_poly.pdbx_seq_one_letter_code
_entity_poly.pdbx_strand_id
1 'polypeptide(L)'
;MKCAGETFLSSFIKMKHYKDTFKINRSIKIIFLFSFTLFSLNFKPCSSACARAEYETGDEECCPMCAPGNRVYRDCTEFTSTTCVPCMGATFLDAPNGLKECFICMICDPGVGLRVKTACTRTSDTVCEPLQEYYCTDQHRGSCIHAKKHTKCRPGEFIQHMGSEKSDTVCEACPSGFYSPLGINCTRWTDCSVRDEVQQREGSAVEDVQCVSKTSRHRYSIIPAAASALILLLLLIILFIKPKNPEKSHKNHREVNRGDERDCGLTEAVQETVSSSAHTESSVVRLNFFRKGNRETRSAQP
;
A
#
# COMPACT_ATOMS: atom_id res chain seq x y z
N MET A 1 3.09 -32.95 -29.59
CA MET A 1 4.33 -33.46 -30.21
C MET A 1 5.26 -32.27 -30.46
N LYS A 2 6.49 -32.30 -29.94
CA LYS A 2 7.46 -31.20 -30.12
C LYS A 2 8.18 -31.39 -31.46
N CYS A 3 8.00 -30.49 -32.44
CA CYS A 3 8.82 -30.50 -33.67
C CYS A 3 10.20 -29.92 -33.33
N ALA A 4 11.26 -30.72 -33.49
CA ALA A 4 12.65 -30.32 -33.33
C ALA A 4 13.22 -29.92 -34.71
N GLY A 5 12.93 -28.70 -35.16
CA GLY A 5 13.25 -28.24 -36.52
C GLY A 5 14.64 -27.64 -36.72
N GLU A 6 15.37 -27.25 -35.67
CA GLU A 6 16.55 -26.38 -35.86
C GLU A 6 17.91 -26.99 -35.46
N THR A 7 17.97 -28.19 -34.91
CA THR A 7 19.25 -28.79 -34.46
C THR A 7 19.94 -29.67 -35.50
N PHE A 8 19.27 -30.03 -36.59
CA PHE A 8 19.74 -31.06 -37.51
C PHE A 8 20.74 -30.55 -38.57
N LEU A 9 20.53 -29.35 -39.11
CA LEU A 9 21.44 -28.73 -40.09
C LEU A 9 22.82 -28.40 -39.50
N SER A 10 22.89 -28.04 -38.22
CA SER A 10 24.16 -27.79 -37.52
C SER A 10 24.99 -29.06 -37.32
N SER A 11 24.33 -30.21 -37.12
CA SER A 11 25.01 -31.50 -36.91
C SER A 11 25.60 -32.08 -38.20
N PHE A 12 24.96 -31.87 -39.35
CA PHE A 12 25.47 -32.30 -40.65
C PHE A 12 26.71 -31.52 -41.10
N ILE A 13 26.81 -30.22 -40.78
CA ILE A 13 27.99 -29.41 -41.09
C ILE A 13 29.21 -29.88 -40.28
N LYS A 14 29.02 -30.28 -39.01
CA LYS A 14 30.08 -30.87 -38.18
C LYS A 14 30.60 -32.22 -38.71
N MET A 15 29.77 -33.02 -39.39
CA MET A 15 30.21 -34.29 -39.99
C MET A 15 31.05 -34.12 -41.26
N LYS A 16 30.99 -32.96 -41.94
CA LYS A 16 31.79 -32.72 -43.15
C LYS A 16 33.28 -32.47 -42.84
N HIS A 17 33.59 -32.08 -41.60
CA HIS A 17 34.95 -31.92 -41.10
C HIS A 17 35.59 -33.23 -40.58
N TYR A 18 34.83 -34.31 -40.45
CA TYR A 18 35.30 -35.63 -40.01
C TYR A 18 35.53 -36.59 -41.19
N LYS A 19 35.96 -36.07 -42.35
CA LYS A 19 36.10 -36.89 -43.58
C LYS A 19 37.54 -37.17 -44.00
N ASP A 20 38.53 -36.88 -43.16
CA ASP A 20 39.95 -36.99 -43.56
C ASP A 20 40.83 -37.91 -42.71
N THR A 21 40.30 -38.86 -41.91
CA THR A 21 41.22 -39.73 -41.14
C THR A 21 40.81 -41.16 -40.84
N PHE A 22 39.75 -41.70 -41.43
CA PHE A 22 39.37 -43.09 -41.13
C PHE A 22 39.04 -43.92 -42.37
N LYS A 23 39.86 -44.94 -42.61
CA LYS A 23 39.64 -46.00 -43.62
C LYS A 23 38.54 -46.92 -43.08
N ILE A 24 37.29 -46.47 -43.15
CA ILE A 24 36.13 -47.16 -42.59
C ILE A 24 35.89 -48.49 -43.33
N ASN A 25 35.96 -49.60 -42.59
CA ASN A 25 35.70 -50.95 -43.09
C ASN A 25 34.34 -51.06 -43.79
N ARG A 26 34.27 -51.88 -44.85
CA ARG A 26 33.06 -52.04 -45.69
C ARG A 26 31.82 -52.41 -44.87
N SER A 27 31.99 -53.22 -43.83
CA SER A 27 30.92 -53.61 -42.89
C SER A 27 30.41 -52.44 -42.04
N ILE A 28 31.28 -51.51 -41.63
CA ILE A 28 30.88 -50.34 -40.82
C ILE A 28 30.11 -49.33 -41.68
N LYS A 29 30.49 -49.15 -42.96
CA LYS A 29 29.71 -48.33 -43.90
C LYS A 29 28.29 -48.87 -44.08
N ILE A 30 28.13 -50.20 -44.14
CA ILE A 30 26.82 -50.84 -44.25
C ILE A 30 26.00 -50.60 -42.98
N ILE A 31 26.60 -50.70 -41.79
CA ILE A 31 25.91 -50.43 -40.52
C ILE A 31 25.44 -48.96 -40.44
N PHE A 32 26.27 -48.00 -40.83
CA PHE A 32 25.86 -46.59 -40.87
C PHE A 32 24.76 -46.34 -41.89
N LEU A 33 24.80 -46.97 -43.07
CA LEU A 33 23.74 -46.84 -44.06
C LEU A 33 22.43 -47.47 -43.58
N PHE A 34 22.47 -48.67 -43.01
CA PHE A 34 21.29 -49.33 -42.44
C PHE A 34 20.71 -48.54 -41.25
N SER A 35 21.56 -48.01 -40.38
CA SER A 35 21.15 -47.13 -39.27
C SER A 35 20.54 -45.84 -39.78
N PHE A 36 21.13 -45.23 -40.82
CA PHE A 36 20.61 -44.01 -41.45
C PHE A 36 19.28 -44.24 -42.18
N THR A 37 19.09 -45.37 -42.86
CA THR A 37 17.82 -45.74 -43.50
C THR A 37 16.74 -46.06 -42.47
N LEU A 38 17.07 -46.79 -41.40
CA LEU A 38 16.14 -47.06 -40.29
C LEU A 38 15.75 -45.76 -39.56
N PHE A 39 16.69 -44.84 -39.38
CA PHE A 39 16.43 -43.52 -38.80
C PHE A 39 15.58 -42.62 -39.72
N SER A 40 15.82 -42.68 -41.05
CA SER A 40 15.03 -41.94 -42.05
C SER A 40 13.59 -42.46 -42.17
N LEU A 41 13.36 -43.76 -42.00
CA LEU A 41 12.01 -44.36 -41.97
C LEU A 41 11.20 -43.97 -40.71
N ASN A 42 11.86 -43.44 -39.69
CA ASN A 42 11.22 -42.88 -38.48
C ASN A 42 11.15 -41.35 -38.50
N PHE A 43 11.73 -40.72 -39.52
CA PHE A 43 11.68 -39.28 -39.71
C PHE A 43 10.36 -38.93 -40.42
N LYS A 44 9.28 -38.79 -39.64
CA LYS A 44 8.09 -38.09 -40.14
C LYS A 44 8.49 -36.63 -40.39
N PRO A 45 8.51 -36.14 -41.64
CA PRO A 45 8.66 -34.71 -41.87
C PRO A 45 7.51 -34.01 -41.14
N CYS A 46 7.80 -32.93 -40.41
CA CYS A 46 6.79 -32.04 -39.85
C CYS A 46 6.21 -31.27 -41.05
N SER A 47 5.44 -31.97 -41.89
CA SER A 47 4.50 -31.31 -42.77
C SER A 47 3.39 -30.86 -41.85
N SER A 48 3.17 -29.54 -41.74
CA SER A 48 1.80 -29.13 -41.49
C SER A 48 0.96 -29.81 -42.58
N ALA A 49 -0.07 -30.57 -42.19
CA ALA A 49 -0.95 -31.22 -43.17
C ALA A 49 -1.54 -30.15 -44.13
N CYS A 50 -1.69 -28.93 -43.62
CA CYS A 50 -2.26 -27.78 -44.30
C CYS A 50 -1.25 -26.68 -44.60
N ALA A 51 -1.60 -25.79 -45.54
CA ALA A 51 -0.81 -24.62 -45.87
C ALA A 51 -0.81 -23.58 -44.71
N ARG A 52 0.07 -22.58 -44.80
CA ARG A 52 0.25 -21.57 -43.72
C ARG A 52 -1.00 -20.78 -43.33
N ALA A 53 -2.00 -20.66 -44.21
CA ALA A 53 -3.24 -19.94 -43.99
C ALA A 53 -4.45 -20.87 -43.82
N GLU A 54 -4.19 -22.14 -43.52
CA GLU A 54 -5.20 -23.18 -43.40
C GLU A 54 -5.07 -23.91 -42.06
N TYR A 55 -6.20 -24.40 -41.55
CA TYR A 55 -6.27 -25.24 -40.37
C TYR A 55 -6.84 -26.61 -40.74
N GLU A 56 -6.44 -27.63 -39.98
CA GLU A 56 -6.91 -29.00 -40.15
C GLU A 56 -8.19 -29.22 -39.36
N THR A 57 -9.19 -29.82 -40.00
CA THR A 57 -10.45 -30.23 -39.36
C THR A 57 -10.32 -31.63 -38.77
N GLY A 58 -11.34 -32.09 -38.02
CA GLY A 58 -11.37 -33.44 -37.47
C GLY A 58 -11.39 -34.56 -38.51
N ASP A 59 -11.75 -34.22 -39.76
CA ASP A 59 -11.83 -35.14 -40.90
C ASP A 59 -10.54 -35.10 -41.78
N GLU A 60 -9.44 -34.54 -41.25
CA GLU A 60 -8.15 -34.38 -41.94
C GLU A 60 -8.22 -33.49 -43.21
N GLU A 61 -9.26 -32.65 -43.33
CA GLU A 61 -9.38 -31.65 -44.41
C GLU A 61 -8.74 -30.32 -44.02
N CYS A 62 -8.15 -29.64 -45.01
CA CYS A 62 -7.53 -28.34 -44.83
C CYS A 62 -8.46 -27.21 -45.23
N CYS A 63 -8.83 -26.38 -44.26
CA CYS A 63 -9.76 -25.28 -44.43
C CYS A 63 -9.08 -23.92 -44.28
N PRO A 64 -9.46 -22.90 -45.07
CA PRO A 64 -8.90 -21.55 -44.93
C PRO A 64 -9.25 -20.96 -43.56
N MET A 65 -8.28 -20.29 -42.93
CA MET A 65 -8.47 -19.65 -41.62
C MET A 65 -9.36 -18.40 -41.69
N CYS A 66 -9.98 -18.08 -40.56
CA CYS A 66 -10.65 -16.80 -40.35
C CYS A 66 -9.63 -15.69 -40.07
N ALA A 67 -9.92 -14.48 -40.53
CA ALA A 67 -9.13 -13.29 -40.21
C ALA A 67 -9.21 -12.93 -38.71
N PRO A 68 -8.23 -12.19 -38.16
CA PRO A 68 -8.27 -11.71 -36.78
C PRO A 68 -9.62 -11.08 -36.41
N GLY A 69 -10.05 -11.30 -35.18
CA GLY A 69 -11.33 -10.87 -34.64
C GLY A 69 -12.55 -11.62 -35.16
N ASN A 70 -12.34 -12.69 -35.93
CA ASN A 70 -13.38 -13.62 -36.33
C ASN A 70 -13.00 -15.04 -35.93
N ARG A 71 -14.02 -15.81 -35.52
CA ARG A 71 -13.95 -17.23 -35.21
C ARG A 71 -14.69 -18.04 -36.27
N VAL A 72 -14.37 -19.32 -36.35
CA VAL A 72 -15.06 -20.28 -37.22
C VAL A 72 -16.46 -20.57 -36.65
N TYR A 73 -17.49 -20.28 -37.44
CA TYR A 73 -18.86 -20.71 -37.14
C TYR A 73 -19.14 -22.09 -37.73
N ARG A 74 -18.75 -22.30 -38.99
CA ARG A 74 -18.86 -23.58 -39.70
C ARG A 74 -17.57 -23.84 -40.46
N ASP A 75 -17.08 -25.08 -40.38
CA ASP A 75 -15.92 -25.50 -41.15
C ASP A 75 -16.19 -25.44 -42.65
N CYS A 76 -15.12 -25.45 -43.43
CA CYS A 76 -15.24 -25.62 -44.87
C CYS A 76 -15.79 -27.01 -45.20
N THR A 77 -16.24 -27.19 -46.43
CA THR A 77 -16.54 -28.48 -47.03
C THR A 77 -15.83 -28.53 -48.37
N GLU A 78 -15.86 -29.67 -49.06
CA GLU A 78 -15.34 -29.81 -50.43
C GLU A 78 -15.79 -28.66 -51.37
N PHE A 79 -17.00 -28.14 -51.18
CA PHE A 79 -17.60 -27.13 -52.06
C PHE A 79 -17.78 -25.74 -51.44
N THR A 80 -17.49 -25.56 -50.15
CA THR A 80 -17.71 -24.28 -49.44
C THR A 80 -16.54 -23.88 -48.58
N SER A 81 -16.13 -22.62 -48.65
CA SER A 81 -15.12 -22.08 -47.73
C SER A 81 -15.61 -22.02 -46.28
N THR A 82 -14.66 -21.91 -45.34
CA THR A 82 -14.92 -21.68 -43.92
C THR A 82 -15.85 -20.49 -43.71
N THR A 83 -16.89 -20.67 -42.90
CA THR A 83 -17.79 -19.58 -42.52
C THR A 83 -17.32 -18.95 -41.21
N CYS A 84 -16.94 -17.67 -41.28
CA CYS A 84 -16.42 -16.92 -40.15
C CYS A 84 -17.46 -15.94 -39.58
N VAL A 85 -17.45 -15.75 -38.26
CA VAL A 85 -18.29 -14.76 -37.56
C VAL A 85 -17.44 -13.94 -36.59
N PRO A 86 -17.77 -12.67 -36.36
CA PRO A 86 -16.98 -11.81 -35.49
C PRO A 86 -17.05 -12.25 -34.02
N CYS A 87 -15.96 -12.01 -33.29
CA CYS A 87 -15.96 -12.07 -31.83
C CYS A 87 -16.95 -11.04 -31.26
N MET A 88 -17.72 -11.46 -30.25
CA MET A 88 -18.74 -10.64 -29.60
C MET A 88 -18.43 -10.44 -28.12
N GLY A 89 -18.96 -9.36 -27.55
CA GLY A 89 -18.74 -9.03 -26.13
C GLY A 89 -17.26 -8.76 -25.82
N ALA A 90 -16.83 -9.17 -24.63
CA ALA A 90 -15.44 -9.04 -24.16
C ALA A 90 -14.58 -10.22 -24.64
N THR A 91 -14.50 -10.44 -25.94
CA THR A 91 -13.65 -11.48 -26.55
C THR A 91 -12.88 -11.00 -27.77
N PHE A 92 -11.73 -11.63 -28.05
CA PHE A 92 -10.82 -11.24 -29.13
C PHE A 92 -10.07 -12.43 -29.74
N LEU A 93 -9.53 -12.22 -30.95
CA LEU A 93 -8.57 -13.10 -31.63
C LEU A 93 -7.58 -12.22 -32.40
N ASP A 94 -6.30 -12.28 -32.07
CA ASP A 94 -5.25 -11.36 -32.57
C ASP A 94 -4.54 -11.86 -33.85
N ALA A 95 -4.81 -13.09 -34.28
CA ALA A 95 -4.18 -13.73 -35.43
C ALA A 95 -5.20 -14.47 -36.32
N PRO A 96 -4.85 -14.75 -37.60
CA PRO A 96 -5.59 -15.71 -38.41
C PRO A 96 -5.68 -17.05 -37.70
N ASN A 97 -6.86 -17.66 -37.70
CA ASN A 97 -7.13 -18.83 -36.85
C ASN A 97 -8.21 -19.76 -37.43
N GLY A 98 -8.23 -21.01 -36.93
CA GLY A 98 -9.30 -21.99 -37.14
C GLY A 98 -10.13 -22.25 -35.87
N LEU A 99 -10.18 -21.30 -34.93
CA LEU A 99 -10.80 -21.51 -33.63
C LEU A 99 -12.31 -21.33 -33.69
N LYS A 100 -13.06 -22.16 -32.98
CA LYS A 100 -14.51 -22.03 -32.82
C LYS A 100 -14.92 -20.98 -31.79
N GLU A 101 -14.02 -20.67 -30.86
CA GLU A 101 -14.25 -19.73 -29.77
C GLU A 101 -13.17 -18.63 -29.74
N CYS A 102 -13.56 -17.45 -29.31
CA CYS A 102 -12.65 -16.32 -29.12
C CYS A 102 -12.05 -16.34 -27.71
N PHE A 103 -10.88 -15.73 -27.53
CA PHE A 103 -10.29 -15.57 -26.20
C PHE A 103 -11.04 -14.50 -25.41
N ILE A 104 -11.21 -14.70 -24.11
CA ILE A 104 -11.81 -13.71 -23.23
C ILE A 104 -10.77 -12.62 -22.97
N CYS A 105 -11.19 -11.36 -23.04
CA CYS A 105 -10.32 -10.24 -22.74
C CYS A 105 -9.89 -10.26 -21.27
N MET A 106 -8.64 -9.87 -21.01
CA MET A 106 -8.11 -9.67 -19.67
C MET A 106 -8.92 -8.60 -18.92
N ILE A 107 -9.16 -8.85 -17.63
CA ILE A 107 -9.85 -7.93 -16.72
C ILE A 107 -8.79 -7.23 -15.87
N CYS A 108 -8.76 -5.90 -15.92
CA CYS A 108 -7.91 -5.11 -15.05
C CYS A 108 -8.67 -4.77 -13.76
N ASP A 109 -8.52 -5.60 -12.74
CA ASP A 109 -9.24 -5.44 -11.47
C ASP A 109 -8.62 -4.33 -10.59
N PRO A 110 -9.35 -3.25 -10.27
CA PRO A 110 -8.89 -2.22 -9.34
C PRO A 110 -8.59 -2.76 -7.93
N GLY A 111 -9.25 -3.85 -7.50
CA GLY A 111 -9.05 -4.49 -6.21
C GLY A 111 -7.63 -5.04 -6.01
N VAL A 112 -6.95 -5.39 -7.11
CA VAL A 112 -5.55 -5.84 -7.11
C VAL A 112 -4.58 -4.78 -7.62
N GLY A 113 -5.01 -3.51 -7.68
CA GLY A 113 -4.13 -2.41 -8.03
C GLY A 113 -3.93 -2.20 -9.53
N LEU A 114 -4.84 -2.68 -10.39
CA LEU A 114 -4.74 -2.56 -11.85
C LEU A 114 -5.82 -1.64 -12.43
N ARG A 115 -5.52 -1.03 -13.58
CA ARG A 115 -6.48 -0.30 -14.41
C ARG A 115 -6.26 -0.60 -15.88
N VAL A 116 -7.29 -0.33 -16.69
CA VAL A 116 -7.20 -0.47 -18.15
C VAL A 116 -6.31 0.63 -18.71
N LYS A 117 -5.22 0.24 -19.38
CA LYS A 117 -4.38 1.11 -20.20
C LYS A 117 -4.92 1.20 -21.61
N THR A 118 -5.25 0.04 -22.18
CA THR A 118 -5.80 -0.08 -23.54
C THR A 118 -6.98 -1.04 -23.48
N ALA A 119 -8.13 -0.60 -23.97
CA ALA A 119 -9.35 -1.38 -23.97
C ALA A 119 -9.25 -2.57 -24.95
N CYS A 120 -9.95 -3.65 -24.62
CA CYS A 120 -10.06 -4.79 -25.53
C CYS A 120 -10.75 -4.39 -26.84
N THR A 121 -10.30 -4.99 -27.93
CA THR A 121 -10.96 -4.92 -29.24
C THR A 121 -11.19 -6.33 -29.76
N ARG A 122 -11.92 -6.50 -30.87
CA ARG A 122 -12.07 -7.82 -31.48
C ARG A 122 -10.73 -8.46 -31.88
N THR A 123 -9.71 -7.65 -32.14
CA THR A 123 -8.40 -8.09 -32.65
C THR A 123 -7.28 -7.95 -31.63
N SER A 124 -7.55 -7.52 -30.40
CA SER A 124 -6.52 -7.29 -29.40
C SER A 124 -7.06 -7.44 -27.99
N ASP A 125 -6.27 -8.04 -27.11
CA ASP A 125 -6.59 -8.13 -25.69
C ASP A 125 -6.63 -6.76 -25.00
N THR A 126 -7.22 -6.70 -23.81
CA THR A 126 -7.03 -5.60 -22.87
C THR A 126 -5.57 -5.54 -22.42
N VAL A 127 -5.00 -4.33 -22.38
CA VAL A 127 -3.70 -4.09 -21.72
C VAL A 127 -3.96 -3.40 -20.39
N CYS A 128 -3.47 -3.99 -19.32
CA CYS A 128 -3.55 -3.48 -17.96
C CYS A 128 -2.26 -2.74 -17.57
N GLU A 129 -2.41 -1.74 -16.72
CA GLU A 129 -1.30 -1.06 -16.04
C GLU A 129 -1.62 -0.86 -14.55
N PRO A 130 -0.60 -0.63 -13.70
CA PRO A 130 -0.83 -0.36 -12.29
C PRO A 130 -1.66 0.91 -12.07
N LEU A 131 -2.46 0.91 -11.00
CA LEU A 131 -3.10 2.10 -10.45
C LEU A 131 -2.04 3.09 -9.91
N GLN A 132 -2.48 4.33 -9.66
CA GLN A 132 -1.61 5.30 -8.99
C GLN A 132 -1.23 4.80 -7.60
N GLU A 133 0.02 5.05 -7.17
CA GLU A 133 0.63 4.48 -5.97
C GLU A 133 0.88 2.96 -6.04
N TYR A 134 0.85 2.35 -7.23
CA TYR A 134 1.20 0.94 -7.44
C TYR A 134 2.29 0.82 -8.51
N TYR A 135 3.03 -0.28 -8.45
CA TYR A 135 4.00 -0.68 -9.47
C TYR A 135 3.74 -2.11 -9.91
N CYS A 136 4.10 -2.40 -11.15
CA CYS A 136 3.96 -3.72 -11.73
C CYS A 136 5.07 -4.66 -11.24
N THR A 137 4.69 -5.83 -10.74
CA THR A 137 5.63 -6.88 -10.32
C THR A 137 5.74 -8.01 -11.33
N ASP A 138 4.72 -8.19 -12.16
CA ASP A 138 4.69 -9.22 -13.19
C ASP A 138 3.98 -8.71 -14.45
N GLN A 139 4.59 -8.97 -15.61
CA GLN A 139 4.14 -8.45 -16.90
C GLN A 139 4.15 -9.55 -17.97
N HIS A 140 3.06 -9.65 -18.73
CA HIS A 140 2.96 -10.54 -19.88
C HIS A 140 2.50 -9.77 -21.10
N ARG A 141 3.28 -9.86 -22.20
CA ARG A 141 3.00 -9.20 -23.49
C ARG A 141 2.67 -7.70 -23.35
N GLY A 142 3.35 -7.01 -22.44
CA GLY A 142 3.14 -5.58 -22.21
C GLY A 142 2.01 -5.24 -21.21
N SER A 143 1.17 -6.19 -20.84
CA SER A 143 0.10 -6.03 -19.84
C SER A 143 0.58 -6.40 -18.44
N CYS A 144 0.29 -5.57 -17.44
CA CYS A 144 0.60 -5.86 -16.05
C CYS A 144 -0.41 -6.88 -15.47
N ILE A 145 0.09 -8.01 -14.95
CA ILE A 145 -0.75 -9.07 -14.37
C ILE A 145 -0.87 -8.89 -12.84
N HIS A 146 0.22 -8.51 -12.18
CA HIS A 146 0.22 -8.26 -10.75
C HIS A 146 0.83 -6.89 -10.46
N ALA A 147 0.13 -6.12 -9.63
CA ALA A 147 0.60 -4.86 -9.13
C ALA A 147 0.69 -4.89 -7.60
N LYS A 148 1.67 -4.18 -7.06
CA LYS A 148 1.85 -3.98 -5.64
C LYS A 148 1.87 -2.50 -5.32
N LYS A 149 1.30 -2.13 -4.19
CA LYS A 149 1.31 -0.74 -3.72
C LYS A 149 2.74 -0.30 -3.41
N HIS A 150 3.06 0.95 -3.74
CA HIS A 150 4.33 1.57 -3.39
C HIS A 150 4.52 1.57 -1.87
N THR A 151 5.76 1.32 -1.47
CA THR A 151 6.21 1.37 -0.08
C THR A 151 6.12 2.82 0.41
N LYS A 152 5.50 2.99 1.59
CA LYS A 152 5.54 4.25 2.32
C LYS A 152 6.71 4.22 3.28
N CYS A 153 7.63 5.17 3.11
CA CYS A 153 8.76 5.31 4.02
C CYS A 153 8.27 5.64 5.43
N ARG A 154 9.01 5.15 6.42
CA ARG A 154 8.66 5.30 7.83
C ARG A 154 9.16 6.65 8.36
N PRO A 155 8.59 7.16 9.47
CA PRO A 155 9.24 8.24 10.20
C PRO A 155 10.68 7.85 10.53
N GLY A 156 11.63 8.77 10.36
CA GLY A 156 13.07 8.46 10.43
C GLY A 156 13.72 8.21 9.08
N GLU A 157 12.94 8.03 8.01
CA GLU A 157 13.43 7.80 6.66
C GLU A 157 13.07 8.96 5.72
N PHE A 158 13.63 8.95 4.52
CA PHE A 158 13.24 9.80 3.41
C PHE A 158 13.12 9.00 2.13
N ILE A 159 12.40 9.57 1.16
CA ILE A 159 12.28 9.01 -0.18
C ILE A 159 13.59 9.29 -0.92
N GLN A 160 14.42 8.27 -1.09
CA GLN A 160 15.64 8.35 -1.90
C GLN A 160 15.30 8.30 -3.39
N HIS A 161 14.41 7.37 -3.77
CA HIS A 161 13.86 7.29 -5.12
C HIS A 161 12.35 7.12 -5.05
N MET A 162 11.63 8.00 -5.77
CA MET A 162 10.18 7.85 -5.92
C MET A 162 9.85 6.59 -6.71
N GLY A 163 8.79 5.89 -6.28
CA GLY A 163 8.22 4.79 -7.02
C GLY A 163 7.73 5.20 -8.41
N SER A 164 7.71 4.23 -9.32
CA SER A 164 7.20 4.39 -10.68
C SER A 164 6.23 3.26 -11.01
N GLU A 165 5.63 3.26 -12.20
CA GLU A 165 4.80 2.14 -12.68
C GLU A 165 5.57 0.79 -12.72
N LYS A 166 6.90 0.81 -12.68
CA LYS A 166 7.77 -0.36 -12.82
C LYS A 166 8.61 -0.67 -11.58
N SER A 167 8.69 0.25 -10.63
CA SER A 167 9.59 0.13 -9.49
C SER A 167 8.94 0.65 -8.22
N ASP A 168 9.30 0.04 -7.10
CA ASP A 168 8.86 0.51 -5.79
C ASP A 168 9.58 1.81 -5.38
N THR A 169 9.02 2.51 -4.39
CA THR A 169 9.68 3.59 -3.68
C THR A 169 10.86 3.04 -2.88
N VAL A 170 12.00 3.71 -2.97
CA VAL A 170 13.20 3.39 -2.19
C VAL A 170 13.32 4.39 -1.04
N CYS A 171 13.39 3.84 0.17
CA CYS A 171 13.50 4.60 1.42
C CYS A 171 14.89 4.45 2.00
N GLU A 172 15.41 5.53 2.57
CA GLU A 172 16.71 5.55 3.25
C GLU A 172 16.59 6.26 4.61
N ALA A 173 17.39 5.83 5.60
CA ALA A 173 17.38 6.44 6.92
C ALA A 173 17.95 7.87 6.88
N CYS A 174 17.41 8.77 7.69
CA CYS A 174 17.98 10.11 7.83
C CYS A 174 19.38 10.04 8.45
N PRO A 175 20.36 10.78 7.89
CA PRO A 175 21.68 10.88 8.48
C PRO A 175 21.60 11.59 9.84
N SER A 176 22.60 11.37 10.69
CA SER A 176 22.70 12.04 11.99
C SER A 176 22.64 13.55 11.84
N GLY A 177 21.89 14.22 12.72
CA GLY A 177 21.63 15.66 12.63
C GLY A 177 20.43 16.03 11.76
N PHE A 178 19.66 15.05 11.27
CA PHE A 178 18.43 15.27 10.51
C PHE A 178 17.28 14.42 11.04
N TYR A 179 16.05 14.88 10.77
CA TYR A 179 14.82 14.21 11.14
C TYR A 179 13.78 14.23 10.01
N SER A 180 12.88 13.25 10.00
CA SER A 180 11.77 13.15 9.05
C SER A 180 10.54 12.55 9.75
N PRO A 181 9.54 13.36 10.13
CA PRO A 181 8.37 12.87 10.85
C PRO A 181 7.41 12.08 9.95
N LEU A 182 7.41 12.36 8.64
CA LEU A 182 6.47 11.79 7.67
C LEU A 182 7.10 10.78 6.71
N GLY A 183 8.42 10.56 6.76
CA GLY A 183 9.10 9.66 5.83
C GLY A 183 9.38 10.28 4.45
N ILE A 184 9.22 11.58 4.25
CA ILE A 184 9.30 12.21 2.92
C ILE A 184 10.70 12.77 2.67
N ASN A 185 11.13 13.70 3.51
CA ASN A 185 12.40 14.39 3.40
C ASN A 185 13.06 14.58 4.77
N CYS A 186 14.39 14.43 4.81
CA CYS A 186 15.16 14.73 6.00
C CYS A 186 15.36 16.24 6.13
N THR A 187 14.96 16.78 7.27
CA THR A 187 15.15 18.18 7.65
C THR A 187 16.26 18.25 8.68
N ARG A 188 17.17 19.23 8.56
CA ARG A 188 18.26 19.40 9.53
C ARG A 188 17.67 19.78 10.90
N TRP A 189 18.26 19.26 11.97
CA TRP A 189 17.91 19.66 13.33
C TRP A 189 18.06 21.17 13.54
N THR A 190 17.16 21.73 14.35
CA THR A 190 17.22 23.13 14.76
C THR A 190 18.45 23.40 15.62
N ASP A 191 19.24 24.42 15.25
CA ASP A 191 20.30 24.96 16.09
C ASP A 191 19.71 25.99 17.06
N CYS A 192 19.54 25.60 18.32
CA CYS A 192 19.02 26.47 19.37
C CYS A 192 19.89 27.72 19.61
N SER A 193 21.19 27.66 19.28
CA SER A 193 22.15 28.74 19.51
C SER A 193 21.82 29.98 18.69
N VAL A 194 21.23 29.79 17.50
CA VAL A 194 20.81 30.88 16.59
C VAL A 194 19.72 31.74 17.24
N ARG A 195 18.94 31.19 18.17
CA ARG A 195 17.84 31.86 18.87
C ARG A 195 18.17 32.26 20.30
N ASP A 196 19.44 32.17 20.71
CA ASP A 196 19.86 32.38 22.09
C ASP A 196 19.16 31.45 23.11
N GLU A 197 18.71 30.29 22.63
CA GLU A 197 18.06 29.25 23.44
C GLU A 197 19.08 28.19 23.85
N VAL A 198 18.67 27.30 24.76
CA VAL A 198 19.49 26.14 25.16
C VAL A 198 18.72 24.88 24.81
N GLN A 199 19.43 23.89 24.30
CA GLN A 199 18.89 22.57 24.03
C GLN A 199 18.38 21.92 25.32
N GLN A 200 17.13 21.50 25.31
CA GLN A 200 16.50 20.75 26.41
C GLN A 200 16.53 19.24 26.15
N ARG A 201 16.28 18.83 24.90
CA ARG A 201 16.35 17.42 24.47
C ARG A 201 17.08 17.31 23.14
N GLU A 202 17.79 16.19 22.99
CA GLU A 202 18.41 15.83 21.73
C GLU A 202 17.37 15.54 20.65
N GLY A 203 17.70 15.88 19.40
CA GLY A 203 16.89 15.49 18.26
C GLY A 203 17.01 13.98 18.01
N SER A 204 16.11 13.45 17.19
CA SER A 204 16.17 12.06 16.72
C SER A 204 16.01 12.02 15.21
N ALA A 205 16.02 10.82 14.62
CA ALA A 205 15.67 10.67 13.21
C ALA A 205 14.20 11.03 12.92
N VAL A 206 13.32 11.06 13.94
CA VAL A 206 11.88 11.27 13.77
C VAL A 206 11.44 12.67 14.21
N GLU A 207 12.08 13.21 15.24
CA GLU A 207 11.71 14.47 15.89
C GLU A 207 12.87 15.45 15.92
N ASP A 208 12.56 16.74 15.88
CA ASP A 208 13.53 17.81 15.98
C ASP A 208 14.05 18.01 17.42
N VAL A 209 15.16 18.73 17.53
CA VAL A 209 15.72 19.23 18.79
C VAL A 209 14.69 20.14 19.49
N GLN A 210 14.52 19.94 20.80
CA GLN A 210 13.68 20.82 21.62
C GLN A 210 14.54 21.92 22.27
N CYS A 211 14.24 23.17 21.93
CA CYS A 211 14.91 24.36 22.47
C CYS A 211 14.08 25.03 23.57
N VAL A 212 14.73 25.57 24.60
CA VAL A 212 14.09 26.37 25.66
C VAL A 212 14.83 27.68 25.91
N SER A 213 14.08 28.73 26.24
CA SER A 213 14.66 30.04 26.53
C SER A 213 15.51 30.02 27.81
N LYS A 214 16.65 30.73 27.78
CA LYS A 214 17.53 30.89 28.95
C LYS A 214 16.79 31.53 30.15
N THR A 215 15.83 32.42 29.88
CA THR A 215 15.03 33.11 30.90
C THR A 215 14.01 32.21 31.60
N SER A 216 13.54 31.16 30.94
CA SER A 216 12.64 30.14 31.52
C SER A 216 13.33 29.38 32.66
N ARG A 217 14.59 28.98 32.47
CA ARG A 217 15.37 28.23 33.48
C ARG A 217 15.57 29.02 34.78
N HIS A 218 15.79 30.32 34.67
CA HIS A 218 15.90 31.21 35.83
C HIS A 218 14.56 31.39 36.55
N ARG A 219 13.42 31.43 35.84
CA ARG A 219 12.11 31.51 36.50
C ARG A 219 11.80 30.24 37.31
N TYR A 220 12.11 29.06 36.77
CA TYR A 220 11.92 27.80 37.51
C TYR A 220 12.87 27.61 38.70
N SER A 221 14.02 28.29 38.73
CA SER A 221 14.99 28.20 39.84
C SER A 221 14.87 29.34 40.87
N ILE A 222 14.62 30.57 40.43
CA ILE A 222 14.57 31.76 41.30
C ILE A 222 13.21 31.89 42.01
N ILE A 223 12.11 31.57 41.34
CA ILE A 223 10.76 31.71 41.92
C ILE A 223 10.56 30.82 43.16
N PRO A 224 10.87 29.51 43.16
CA PRO A 224 10.72 28.69 44.35
C PRO A 224 11.72 29.03 45.46
N ALA A 225 12.93 29.49 45.12
CA ALA A 225 13.93 29.93 46.10
C ALA A 225 13.53 31.24 46.80
N ALA A 226 12.96 32.20 46.06
CA ALA A 226 12.45 33.44 46.62
C ALA A 226 11.18 33.21 47.47
N ALA A 227 10.28 32.34 47.01
CA ALA A 227 9.08 31.97 47.76
C ALA A 227 9.42 31.24 49.07
N SER A 228 10.38 30.30 49.05
CA SER A 228 10.83 29.61 50.27
C SER A 228 11.52 30.55 51.26
N ALA A 229 12.33 31.49 50.77
CA ALA A 229 12.95 32.53 51.62
C ALA A 229 11.91 33.47 52.25
N LEU A 230 10.88 33.88 51.51
CA LEU A 230 9.77 34.69 52.02
C LEU A 230 8.96 33.94 53.09
N ILE A 231 8.67 32.65 52.88
CA ILE A 231 7.97 31.82 53.86
C ILE A 231 8.79 31.69 55.15
N LEU A 232 10.11 31.46 55.04
CA LEU A 232 11.00 31.39 56.21
C LEU A 232 11.04 32.72 56.97
N LEU A 233 11.08 33.85 56.26
CA LEU A 233 11.04 35.19 56.87
C LEU A 233 9.73 35.43 57.63
N LEU A 234 8.60 35.07 57.02
CA LEU A 234 7.27 35.18 57.67
C LEU A 234 7.18 34.30 58.92
N LEU A 235 7.71 33.07 58.88
CA LEU A 235 7.76 32.20 60.06
C LEU A 235 8.61 32.79 61.19
N LEU A 236 9.76 33.39 60.87
CA LEU A 236 10.59 34.08 61.86
C LEU A 236 9.85 35.28 62.47
N ILE A 237 9.20 36.10 61.65
CA ILE A 237 8.40 37.25 62.13
C ILE A 237 7.27 36.78 63.06
N ILE A 238 6.56 35.70 62.73
CA ILE A 238 5.53 35.11 63.59
C ILE A 238 6.11 34.62 64.92
N LEU A 239 7.32 34.07 64.93
CA LEU A 239 8.02 33.67 66.16
C LEU A 239 8.42 34.89 67.02
N PHE A 240 8.79 36.01 66.42
CA PHE A 240 9.10 37.27 67.13
C PHE A 240 7.85 38.04 67.59
N ILE A 241 6.71 37.88 66.91
CA ILE A 241 5.42 38.48 67.28
C ILE A 241 4.69 37.63 68.33
N LYS A 242 5.21 36.45 68.75
CA LYS A 242 4.63 35.69 69.87
C LYS A 242 4.43 36.63 71.07
N PRO A 243 3.18 36.99 71.39
CA PRO A 243 2.92 37.97 72.43
C PRO A 243 3.32 37.36 73.77
N LYS A 244 4.07 38.14 74.55
CA LYS A 244 4.22 37.94 75.98
C LYS A 244 2.80 37.95 76.58
N ASN A 245 2.40 36.81 77.13
CA ASN A 245 1.05 36.56 77.66
C ASN A 245 0.60 37.64 78.68
N PRO A 246 -0.67 38.07 78.66
CA PRO A 246 -1.35 38.47 79.88
C PRO A 246 -2.57 37.59 80.17
N GLU A 247 -2.81 37.47 81.47
CA GLU A 247 -3.68 36.56 82.17
C GLU A 247 -5.17 36.98 82.22
N LYS A 248 -6.01 36.01 82.62
CA LYS A 248 -7.49 35.91 82.67
C LYS A 248 -8.26 37.08 83.32
N SER A 249 -9.53 37.28 82.92
CA SER A 249 -10.66 37.47 83.88
C SER A 249 -12.05 37.31 83.26
N HIS A 250 -12.98 36.83 84.08
CA HIS A 250 -14.34 36.36 83.81
C HIS A 250 -15.34 37.40 84.36
N LYS A 251 -16.47 37.69 83.67
CA LYS A 251 -17.79 38.02 84.29
C LYS A 251 -18.91 38.26 83.26
N ASN A 252 -20.10 37.77 83.65
CA ASN A 252 -21.39 37.69 82.95
C ASN A 252 -22.33 38.88 83.24
N HIS A 253 -23.47 38.87 82.51
CA HIS A 253 -24.79 39.52 82.71
C HIS A 253 -24.97 40.93 82.10
N ARG A 254 -26.11 41.31 81.48
CA ARG A 254 -27.36 40.64 81.03
C ARG A 254 -28.16 41.66 80.18
N GLU A 255 -28.88 41.16 79.15
CA GLU A 255 -30.15 41.61 78.52
C GLU A 255 -30.54 43.10 78.40
N VAL A 256 -30.98 43.54 77.20
CA VAL A 256 -32.37 43.97 76.91
C VAL A 256 -32.70 43.72 75.42
N ASN A 257 -33.88 43.12 75.19
CA ASN A 257 -34.49 42.67 73.93
C ASN A 257 -35.10 43.77 73.03
N ARG A 258 -35.14 43.50 71.72
CA ARG A 258 -36.27 43.64 70.75
C ARG A 258 -35.68 43.60 69.32
N GLY A 259 -36.18 42.88 68.32
CA GLY A 259 -37.37 42.05 68.11
C GLY A 259 -37.50 41.81 66.58
N ASP A 260 -38.18 40.72 66.20
CA ASP A 260 -38.51 40.18 64.85
C ASP A 260 -37.36 39.48 64.08
N GLU A 261 -37.28 38.15 63.85
CA GLU A 261 -38.25 37.04 63.60
C GLU A 261 -38.82 37.08 62.16
N ARG A 262 -38.80 36.06 61.27
CA ARG A 262 -38.63 34.57 61.24
C ARG A 262 -38.23 34.18 59.79
N ASP A 263 -37.25 33.29 59.50
CA ASP A 263 -37.28 31.80 59.36
C ASP A 263 -38.06 31.27 58.12
N CYS A 264 -37.74 30.22 57.35
CA CYS A 264 -36.90 29.00 57.46
C CYS A 264 -36.19 28.74 56.09
N GLY A 265 -35.12 27.96 55.88
CA GLY A 265 -34.53 26.82 56.60
C GLY A 265 -34.64 25.55 55.74
N LEU A 266 -33.51 24.96 55.30
CA LEU A 266 -33.30 23.49 55.33
C LEU A 266 -31.82 23.10 55.08
N THR A 267 -31.32 22.31 56.03
CA THR A 267 -30.07 21.52 56.10
C THR A 267 -30.16 20.25 55.23
N GLU A 268 -29.08 19.58 54.83
CA GLU A 268 -28.35 18.59 55.64
C GLU A 268 -26.97 18.24 55.07
N ALA A 269 -26.13 17.73 55.97
CA ALA A 269 -24.75 17.29 55.81
C ALA A 269 -24.63 15.86 55.24
N VAL A 270 -23.41 15.44 54.90
CA VAL A 270 -22.70 14.30 55.53
C VAL A 270 -21.32 14.13 54.86
N GLN A 271 -20.38 13.74 55.70
CA GLN A 271 -18.95 13.55 55.48
C GLN A 271 -18.66 12.07 55.20
N GLU A 272 -17.67 11.75 54.37
CA GLU A 272 -16.56 10.82 54.72
C GLU A 272 -15.60 10.54 53.56
N THR A 273 -14.39 10.20 54.00
CA THR A 273 -13.14 9.85 53.33
C THR A 273 -13.12 8.46 52.65
N VAL A 274 -12.13 8.22 51.76
CA VAL A 274 -11.19 7.06 51.71
C VAL A 274 -10.85 6.57 50.27
N SER A 275 -9.54 6.59 49.99
CA SER A 275 -8.64 5.63 49.30
C SER A 275 -9.05 4.79 48.05
N SER A 276 -8.13 4.83 47.06
CA SER A 276 -7.52 3.73 46.28
C SER A 276 -8.32 2.45 45.96
N SER A 277 -8.46 2.12 44.67
CA SER A 277 -7.82 0.96 44.00
C SER A 277 -8.52 0.64 42.67
N ALA A 278 -7.94 -0.32 41.94
CA ALA A 278 -7.92 -0.44 40.49
C ALA A 278 -9.06 -1.27 39.85
N HIS A 279 -8.99 -1.31 38.51
CA HIS A 279 -9.43 -2.35 37.57
C HIS A 279 -10.84 -2.29 36.92
N THR A 280 -10.81 -2.13 35.57
CA THR A 280 -11.60 -2.79 34.48
C THR A 280 -13.14 -2.72 34.53
N GLU A 281 -13.92 -2.54 33.47
CA GLU A 281 -13.76 -2.68 32.02
C GLU A 281 -14.98 -2.01 31.31
N SER A 282 -14.76 -1.53 30.09
CA SER A 282 -15.67 -1.49 28.91
C SER A 282 -17.17 -1.19 29.05
N SER A 283 -17.65 -0.11 28.40
CA SER A 283 -18.73 -0.17 27.37
C SER A 283 -19.00 1.21 26.75
N VAL A 284 -18.89 1.24 25.42
CA VAL A 284 -19.25 2.31 24.48
C VAL A 284 -20.76 2.60 24.52
N VAL A 285 -21.21 3.85 24.25
CA VAL A 285 -22.30 4.20 23.30
C VAL A 285 -22.63 5.71 23.28
N ARG A 286 -22.47 6.27 22.07
CA ARG A 286 -23.16 7.39 21.36
C ARG A 286 -23.64 8.65 22.11
N LEU A 287 -23.04 9.77 21.72
CA LEU A 287 -23.63 11.11 21.70
C LEU A 287 -24.64 11.24 20.54
N ASN A 288 -25.89 11.58 20.87
CA ASN A 288 -26.83 12.21 19.93
C ASN A 288 -27.05 13.66 20.36
N PHE A 289 -26.71 14.61 19.49
CA PHE A 289 -27.07 16.01 19.62
C PHE A 289 -28.43 16.25 18.95
N PHE A 290 -29.40 16.77 19.71
CA PHE A 290 -30.60 17.43 19.18
C PHE A 290 -30.60 18.88 19.66
N ARG A 291 -30.69 19.85 18.73
CA ARG A 291 -31.00 21.25 19.03
C ARG A 291 -32.25 21.66 18.25
N LYS A 292 -33.28 22.08 19.00
CA LYS A 292 -34.54 22.78 18.63
C LYS A 292 -34.27 23.88 17.59
N GLY A 293 -35.11 24.04 16.55
CA GLY A 293 -36.39 24.79 16.55
C GLY A 293 -36.14 26.14 15.83
N ASN A 294 -36.99 26.71 14.97
CA ASN A 294 -38.44 26.85 14.99
C ASN A 294 -38.94 27.50 13.66
N ARG A 295 -40.19 27.22 13.24
CA ARG A 295 -41.21 28.03 12.48
C ARG A 295 -40.80 28.86 11.23
N GLU A 296 -41.60 29.03 10.16
CA GLU A 296 -43.07 29.05 10.00
C GLU A 296 -43.44 29.01 8.48
N THR A 297 -44.53 28.28 8.14
CA THR A 297 -45.60 28.51 7.11
C THR A 297 -45.29 29.20 5.76
N ARG A 298 -45.82 28.84 4.58
CA ARG A 298 -47.18 28.39 4.18
C ARG A 298 -47.21 28.03 2.67
N SER A 299 -47.97 27.00 2.29
CA SER A 299 -48.90 26.81 1.13
C SER A 299 -48.68 27.62 -0.18
N ALA A 300 -48.84 27.16 -1.42
CA ALA A 300 -49.61 26.05 -2.00
C ALA A 300 -49.13 25.75 -3.44
N GLN A 301 -49.44 24.52 -3.89
CA GLN A 301 -49.52 23.99 -5.27
C GLN A 301 -50.48 24.81 -6.18
N PRO A 302 -50.54 24.59 -7.52
CA PRO A 302 -50.73 23.30 -8.21
C PRO A 302 -49.44 22.54 -8.57
#